data_AF-A0A817M9S9-F1
#
_entry.id   AF-A0A817M9S9-F1
#
_cell.length_a   1.000
_cell.length_b   1.000
_cell.length_c   1.000
_cell.angle_alpha   90.00
_cell.angle_beta   90.00
_cell.angle_gamma   90.00
#
_symmetry.space_group_name_H-M   'P 1'
#
loop_
_entity.id
_entity.type
_entity.pdbx_description
1 polymer ?
#
loop_
_entity_poly.entity_id
_entity_poly.type
_entity_poly.pdbx_seq_one_letter_code
_entity_poly.pdbx_strand_id
1 'polypeptide(L)'
;VYQLKRAHSYAEEKSATTQLTTLVEYEIYRCNEFPNLIRVPTRSAHVNRLSYNPIIQFTTEEISDWWCDCPTENTLIGCCSHVASAVWFLSFQRWQFQKRSMPSGDFINFVTDSKELSDFYDSTDDDDVDA
;
A
#
# COMPACT_ATOMS: atom_id res chain seq x y z
N VAL A 1 -12.11 6.04 4.09
CA VAL A 1 -10.69 6.17 4.51
C VAL A 1 -9.81 5.22 3.70
N TYR A 2 -9.58 5.52 2.41
CA TYR A 2 -8.88 4.62 1.47
C TYR A 2 -7.35 4.65 1.67
N GLN A 3 -6.78 5.83 1.92
CA GLN A 3 -5.33 6.02 2.04
C GLN A 3 -4.71 5.20 3.19
N LEU A 4 -5.37 5.12 4.35
CA LEU A 4 -4.88 4.30 5.48
C LEU A 4 -4.97 2.79 5.19
N LYS A 5 -6.02 2.33 4.52
CA LYS A 5 -6.13 0.92 4.10
C LYS A 5 -5.00 0.55 3.15
N ARG A 6 -4.66 1.44 2.23
CA ARG A 6 -3.58 1.25 1.25
C ARG A 6 -2.18 1.36 1.87
N ALA A 7 -2.01 2.22 2.87
CA ALA A 7 -0.76 2.41 3.61
C ALA A 7 -0.25 1.10 4.21
N HIS A 8 -1.16 0.27 4.75
CA HIS A 8 -0.84 -1.05 5.28
C HIS A 8 -0.22 -1.95 4.21
N SER A 9 -0.90 -2.08 3.06
CA SER A 9 -0.42 -2.89 1.94
C SER A 9 0.96 -2.44 1.45
N TYR A 10 1.22 -1.14 1.36
CA TYR A 10 2.54 -0.62 0.98
C TYR A 10 3.63 -0.95 2.00
N ALA A 11 3.30 -0.89 3.29
CA ALA A 11 4.25 -1.17 4.35
C ALA A 11 4.60 -2.66 4.39
N GLU A 12 3.60 -3.52 4.18
CA GLU A 12 3.76 -4.96 4.06
C GLU A 12 4.55 -5.38 2.82
N GLU A 13 4.19 -4.88 1.63
CA GLU A 13 4.88 -5.18 0.38
C GLU A 13 6.38 -4.88 0.49
N LYS A 14 6.72 -3.71 1.05
CA LYS A 14 8.11 -3.31 1.26
C LYS A 14 8.83 -4.17 2.31
N SER A 15 8.12 -4.61 3.35
CA SER A 15 8.67 -5.49 4.39
C SER A 15 8.80 -6.96 3.98
N ALA A 16 8.01 -7.41 3.00
CA ALA A 16 7.89 -8.81 2.58
C ALA A 16 8.74 -9.11 1.33
N THR A 17 8.94 -8.12 0.46
CA THR A 17 9.78 -8.26 -0.76
C THR A 17 11.22 -8.64 -0.43
N THR A 18 11.67 -8.39 0.80
CA THR A 18 13.09 -8.41 1.13
C THR A 18 13.65 -9.70 1.68
N GLN A 19 12.88 -10.71 2.12
CA GLN A 19 13.39 -12.09 2.28
C GLN A 19 12.40 -13.14 2.80
N LEU A 20 12.67 -14.40 2.42
CA LEU A 20 12.17 -15.66 3.00
C LEU A 20 12.71 -15.94 4.43
N THR A 21 13.38 -14.96 5.04
CA THR A 21 13.97 -15.01 6.38
C THR A 21 13.18 -14.08 7.30
N THR A 22 13.22 -14.33 8.61
CA THR A 22 12.45 -13.59 9.64
C THR A 22 12.81 -12.10 9.78
N LEU A 23 13.75 -11.60 8.99
CA LEU A 23 14.24 -10.22 9.03
C LEU A 23 13.37 -9.29 8.18
N VAL A 24 13.01 -8.14 8.74
CA VAL A 24 12.29 -7.08 8.02
C VAL A 24 13.31 -6.09 7.50
N GLU A 25 13.46 -5.99 6.19
CA GLU A 25 14.27 -4.95 5.59
C GLU A 25 13.33 -3.89 5.01
N TYR A 26 13.18 -2.80 5.76
CA TYR A 26 12.45 -1.63 5.36
C TYR A 26 13.44 -0.47 5.24
N GLU A 27 13.82 -0.13 4.01
CA GLU A 27 14.85 0.87 3.74
C GLU A 27 14.40 2.27 4.17
N ILE A 28 15.16 2.87 5.10
CA ILE A 28 14.99 4.24 5.57
C ILE A 28 16.34 4.93 5.45
N TYR A 29 16.38 6.03 4.72
CA TYR A 29 17.56 6.87 4.58
C TYR A 29 17.42 8.07 5.51
N ARG A 30 18.45 8.34 6.30
CA ARG A 30 18.53 9.56 7.11
C ARG A 30 19.38 10.59 6.39
N CYS A 31 18.95 11.84 6.36
CA CYS A 31 19.77 12.92 5.82
C CYS A 31 20.95 13.19 6.77
N ASN A 32 22.16 13.33 6.21
CA ASN A 32 23.37 13.62 6.99
C ASN A 32 23.40 15.06 7.49
N GLU A 33 22.96 16.02 6.66
CA GLU A 33 22.95 17.44 7.00
C GLU A 33 21.78 17.80 7.94
N PHE A 34 20.63 17.15 7.73
CA PHE A 34 19.42 17.36 8.51
C PHE A 34 19.03 16.08 9.25
N PRO A 35 19.53 15.87 10.48
CA PRO A 35 19.34 14.61 11.22
C PRO A 35 17.88 14.28 11.55
N ASN A 36 17.01 15.28 11.46
CA ASN A 36 15.57 15.25 11.71
C ASN A 36 14.76 15.04 10.41
N LEU A 37 15.43 14.59 9.34
CA LEU A 37 14.84 14.36 8.04
C LEU A 37 15.15 12.94 7.59
N ILE A 38 14.09 12.18 7.29
CA ILE A 38 14.20 10.84 6.72
C ILE A 38 13.53 10.76 5.35
N ARG A 39 14.08 9.91 4.48
CA ARG A 39 13.51 9.56 3.19
C ARG A 39 13.22 8.06 3.16
N VAL A 40 12.04 7.71 2.68
CA VAL A 40 11.54 6.33 2.67
C VAL A 40 11.09 5.94 1.26
N PRO A 41 12.01 5.52 0.38
CA PRO A 41 11.66 5.18 -1.01
C PRO A 41 10.63 4.06 -1.06
N THR A 42 9.56 4.25 -1.81
CA THR A 42 8.46 3.30 -1.95
C THR A 42 8.18 3.09 -3.43
N ARG A 43 7.94 1.84 -3.85
CA ARG A 43 7.59 1.55 -5.25
C ARG A 43 6.10 1.79 -5.49
N SER A 44 5.75 2.18 -6.72
CA SER A 44 4.36 2.25 -7.13
C SER A 44 3.76 0.85 -7.24
N ALA A 45 2.59 0.64 -6.63
CA ALA A 45 1.86 -0.63 -6.69
C ALA A 45 1.37 -0.99 -8.11
N HIS A 46 1.35 -0.03 -9.04
CA HIS A 46 0.83 -0.24 -10.39
C HIS A 46 1.91 -0.20 -11.47
N VAL A 47 3.09 0.34 -11.16
CA VAL A 47 4.16 0.59 -12.15
C VAL A 47 5.51 0.32 -11.50
N ASN A 48 6.07 -0.87 -11.73
CA ASN A 48 7.31 -1.33 -11.08
C ASN A 48 8.54 -0.43 -11.29
N ARG A 49 8.60 0.33 -12.40
CA ARG A 49 9.70 1.28 -12.67
C ARG A 49 9.59 2.59 -11.90
N LEU A 50 8.41 2.90 -11.36
CA LEU A 50 8.13 4.18 -10.72
C LEU A 50 8.32 4.04 -9.22
N SER A 51 9.24 4.83 -8.67
CA SER A 51 9.43 4.97 -7.24
C SER A 51 9.01 6.38 -6.80
N TYR A 52 8.41 6.42 -5.62
CA TYR A 52 8.11 7.64 -4.89
C TYR A 52 9.06 7.75 -3.70
N ASN A 53 9.38 8.97 -3.34
CA ASN A 53 10.30 9.34 -2.27
C ASN A 53 9.58 10.17 -1.20
N PRO A 54 8.74 9.55 -0.36
CA PRO A 54 8.29 10.15 0.89
C PRO A 54 9.47 10.69 1.70
N ILE A 55 9.37 11.94 2.09
CA ILE A 55 10.26 12.63 3.01
C ILE A 55 9.44 13.01 4.24
N ILE A 56 9.97 12.73 5.42
CA ILE A 56 9.32 13.04 6.70
C ILE A 56 10.32 13.82 7.54
N GLN A 57 9.90 15.00 7.98
CA GLN A 57 10.60 15.80 8.97
C GLN A 57 9.96 15.59 10.33
N PHE A 58 10.79 15.41 11.35
CA PHE A 58 10.33 15.10 12.70
C PHE A 58 11.20 15.77 13.76
N THR A 59 10.61 16.01 14.91
CA THR A 59 11.33 16.39 16.13
C THR A 59 11.42 15.18 17.06
N THR A 60 11.94 15.37 18.27
CA THR A 60 11.92 14.32 19.29
C THR A 60 10.52 13.91 19.72
N GLU A 61 9.52 14.76 19.50
CA GLU A 61 8.16 14.59 20.06
C GLU A 61 7.11 14.34 18.98
N GLU A 62 7.29 14.89 17.78
CA GLU A 62 6.25 14.86 16.75
C GLU A 62 6.80 14.85 15.33
N ILE A 63 5.91 14.55 14.38
CA ILE A 63 6.17 14.76 12.96
C ILE A 63 5.84 16.22 12.65
N SER A 64 6.84 16.99 12.21
CA SER A 64 6.68 18.41 11.95
C SER A 64 6.19 18.70 10.52
N ASP A 65 6.65 17.92 9.53
CA ASP A 65 6.26 18.10 8.14
C ASP A 65 6.49 16.81 7.32
N TRP A 66 5.84 16.70 6.16
CA TRP A 66 6.03 15.61 5.21
C TRP A 66 5.81 16.03 3.77
N TRP A 67 6.52 15.38 2.87
CA TRP A 67 6.40 15.60 1.44
C TRP A 67 6.49 14.29 0.67
N CYS A 68 5.81 14.21 -0.47
CA CYS A 68 5.93 13.10 -1.41
C CYS A 68 5.74 13.63 -2.84
N ASP A 69 6.53 13.08 -3.74
CA ASP A 69 6.51 13.24 -5.20
C ASP A 69 5.35 12.50 -5.90
N CYS A 70 4.43 11.88 -5.15
CA CYS A 70 3.27 11.22 -5.76
C CYS A 70 2.18 12.21 -6.19
N PRO A 71 1.43 11.93 -7.28
CA PRO A 71 0.36 12.81 -7.76
C PRO A 71 -0.80 12.99 -6.77
N THR A 72 -0.93 12.10 -5.80
CA THR A 72 -2.07 12.00 -4.88
C THR A 72 -1.98 12.98 -3.70
N GLU A 73 -1.31 14.13 -3.88
CA GLU A 73 -1.04 15.21 -2.91
C GLU A 73 -2.11 15.33 -1.81
N ASN A 74 -1.71 15.49 -0.53
CA ASN A 74 -2.52 15.78 0.67
C ASN A 74 -4.03 15.45 0.72
N THR A 75 -4.48 14.37 0.08
CA THR A 75 -5.90 14.09 -0.05
C THR A 75 -6.49 13.48 1.24
N LEU A 76 -7.60 14.06 1.70
CA LEU A 76 -8.57 13.57 2.71
C LEU A 76 -8.07 13.27 4.14
N ILE A 77 -6.80 12.94 4.35
CA ILE A 77 -6.20 12.62 5.68
C ILE A 77 -4.96 13.50 5.93
N GLY A 78 -4.75 14.50 5.07
CA GLY A 78 -3.59 15.38 5.15
C GLY A 78 -2.27 14.71 4.77
N CYS A 79 -2.26 13.50 4.20
CA CYS A 79 -1.06 12.87 3.63
C CYS A 79 -1.42 11.80 2.60
N CYS A 80 -0.46 11.44 1.73
CA CYS A 80 -0.64 10.34 0.77
C CYS A 80 -0.42 8.96 1.43
N SER A 81 -0.87 7.89 0.77
CA SER A 81 -0.68 6.52 1.27
C SER A 81 0.79 6.14 1.49
N HIS A 82 1.73 6.74 0.76
CA HIS A 82 3.16 6.46 0.91
C HIS A 82 3.74 7.03 2.22
N VAL A 83 3.40 8.28 2.55
CA VAL A 83 3.78 8.89 3.84
C VAL A 83 3.10 8.13 4.98
N ALA A 84 1.80 7.87 4.86
CA ALA A 84 1.05 7.11 5.86
C ALA A 84 1.65 5.71 6.08
N SER A 85 2.13 5.05 5.02
CA SER A 85 2.79 3.74 5.09
C SER A 85 4.08 3.79 5.91
N ALA A 86 4.92 4.81 5.68
CA ALA A 86 6.15 5.00 6.45
C ALA A 86 5.88 5.26 7.93
N VAL A 87 4.89 6.10 8.24
CA VAL A 87 4.48 6.38 9.63
C VAL A 87 3.93 5.12 10.30
N TRP A 88 3.06 4.37 9.60
CA TRP A 88 2.51 3.10 10.10
C TRP A 88 3.61 2.08 10.41
N PHE A 89 4.58 1.94 9.52
CA PHE A 89 5.69 1.02 9.71
C PHE A 89 6.50 1.36 10.97
N LEU A 90 6.88 2.63 11.11
CA LEU A 90 7.70 3.14 12.22
C LEU A 90 7.00 3.06 13.58
N SER A 91 5.69 3.34 13.60
CA SER A 91 4.88 3.41 14.82
C SER A 91 4.39 2.05 15.30
N PHE A 92 4.00 1.16 14.39
CA PHE A 92 3.27 -0.07 14.75
C PHE A 92 3.92 -1.34 14.18
N GLN A 93 4.03 -1.44 12.84
CA GLN A 93 4.37 -2.71 12.20
C GLN A 93 5.76 -3.23 12.57
N ARG A 94 6.75 -2.34 12.76
CA ARG A 94 8.10 -2.71 13.21
C ARG A 94 8.09 -3.51 14.52
N TRP A 95 7.09 -3.30 15.38
CA TRP A 95 6.99 -3.95 16.69
C TRP A 95 6.16 -5.24 16.66
N GLN A 96 5.50 -5.56 15.54
CA GLN A 96 4.57 -6.69 15.39
C GLN A 96 5.23 -7.90 14.71
N PHE A 97 6.45 -8.27 15.13
CA PHE A 97 7.24 -9.34 14.49
C PHE A 97 6.52 -10.71 14.40
N GLN A 98 5.53 -10.98 15.26
CA GLN A 98 4.84 -12.28 15.36
C GLN A 98 3.47 -12.36 14.65
N LYS A 99 2.92 -11.27 14.11
CA LYS A 99 1.53 -11.21 13.57
C LYS A 99 1.45 -10.81 12.09
N ARG A 100 2.48 -11.11 11.31
CA ARG A 100 2.48 -10.76 9.88
C ARG A 100 1.73 -11.84 9.08
N SER A 101 0.47 -11.56 8.74
CA SER A 101 -0.27 -12.21 7.65
C SER A 101 -0.01 -11.39 6.39
N MET A 102 0.17 -12.03 5.23
CA MET A 102 0.24 -11.34 3.93
C MET A 102 -1.17 -11.27 3.34
N PRO A 103 -1.91 -10.16 3.49
CA PRO A 103 -3.31 -10.11 3.07
C PRO A 103 -3.44 -10.15 1.53
N SER A 104 -2.43 -9.65 0.82
CA SER A 104 -2.35 -9.70 -0.65
C SER A 104 -2.02 -11.10 -1.18
N GLY A 105 -1.27 -11.90 -0.42
CA GLY A 105 -1.08 -13.33 -0.69
C GLY A 105 -2.38 -14.10 -0.48
N ASP A 106 -3.15 -13.73 0.55
CA ASP A 106 -4.45 -14.34 0.83
C ASP A 106 -5.55 -13.88 -0.16
N PHE A 107 -5.38 -12.75 -0.83
CA PHE A 107 -6.32 -12.22 -1.83
C PHE A 107 -6.61 -13.22 -2.95
N ILE A 108 -5.60 -14.01 -3.37
CA ILE A 108 -5.79 -15.04 -4.40
C ILE A 108 -6.81 -16.10 -3.98
N ASN A 109 -6.95 -16.36 -2.68
CA ASN A 109 -7.94 -17.31 -2.15
C ASN A 109 -9.38 -16.78 -2.25
N PHE A 110 -9.55 -15.47 -2.49
CA PHE A 110 -10.85 -14.83 -2.70
C PHE A 110 -11.14 -14.56 -4.19
N VAL A 111 -10.16 -14.76 -5.07
CA VAL A 111 -10.37 -14.73 -6.52
C VAL A 111 -10.80 -16.13 -6.95
N THR A 112 -12.11 -16.37 -6.95
CA THR A 112 -12.68 -17.60 -7.51
C THR A 112 -12.54 -17.60 -9.04
N ASP A 113 -12.25 -18.77 -9.61
CA ASP A 113 -12.12 -18.94 -11.06
C ASP A 113 -13.45 -18.56 -11.73
N SER A 114 -13.43 -17.57 -12.63
CA SER A 114 -14.63 -17.08 -13.32
C SER A 114 -15.28 -18.12 -14.24
N LYS A 115 -14.67 -19.31 -14.38
CA LYS A 115 -15.29 -20.48 -15.01
C LYS A 115 -16.43 -21.12 -14.20
N GLU A 116 -16.56 -20.84 -12.90
CA GLU A 116 -17.63 -21.42 -12.07
C GLU A 116 -18.96 -20.65 -12.12
N LEU A 117 -19.03 -19.51 -12.83
CA LEU A 117 -20.31 -18.92 -13.20
C LEU A 117 -20.94 -19.78 -14.30
N SER A 118 -21.63 -20.85 -13.89
CA SER A 118 -22.52 -21.62 -14.75
C SER A 118 -23.49 -20.66 -15.43
N ASP A 119 -23.35 -20.52 -16.73
CA ASP A 119 -24.32 -20.03 -17.72
C ASP A 119 -25.59 -19.44 -17.09
N PHE A 120 -25.52 -18.18 -16.66
CA PHE A 120 -26.72 -17.41 -16.36
C PHE A 120 -27.42 -17.15 -17.69
N TYR A 121 -28.34 -18.06 -18.03
CA TYR A 121 -29.23 -18.03 -19.17
C TYR A 121 -29.84 -16.63 -19.32
N ASP A 122 -29.43 -15.91 -20.36
CA ASP A 122 -30.16 -14.73 -20.85
C ASP A 122 -31.30 -15.25 -21.71
N SER A 123 -32.35 -15.76 -21.06
CA SER A 123 -33.64 -16.00 -21.70
C SER A 123 -34.42 -14.69 -21.68
N THR A 124 -34.16 -13.82 -22.66
CA THR A 124 -35.16 -12.87 -23.15
C THR A 124 -35.80 -13.49 -24.38
N ASP A 125 -36.95 -14.13 -24.18
CA ASP A 125 -37.95 -14.38 -25.23
C ASP A 125 -38.41 -13.03 -25.78
N ASP A 126 -38.05 -12.72 -27.03
CA ASP A 126 -38.74 -11.71 -27.83
C ASP A 126 -39.49 -12.45 -28.96
N ASP A 127 -40.77 -12.71 -28.69
CA ASP A 127 -41.76 -13.16 -29.66
C ASP A 127 -42.12 -11.99 -30.61
N ASP A 128 -41.46 -11.91 -31.77
CA ASP A 128 -41.93 -11.09 -32.89
C ASP A 128 -42.82 -11.93 -33.82
N VAL A 129 -44.14 -11.84 -33.59
CA VAL A 129 -45.20 -12.30 -34.50
C VAL A 129 -45.48 -11.21 -35.55
N ASP A 130 -44.91 -11.36 -36.74
CA ASP A 130 -45.26 -10.56 -37.92
C ASP A 130 -46.47 -11.15 -38.68
N ALA A 131 -47.31 -10.22 -39.14
CA ALA A 131 -48.67 -10.35 -39.70
C ALA A 131 -48.78 -10.92 -41.12
#